data_AF-A0AAE1G5A1-F1
#
_entry.id   AF-A0AAE1G5A1-F1
#
_cell.length_a   1.000
_cell.length_b   1.000
_cell.length_c   1.000
_cell.angle_alpha   90.00
_cell.angle_beta   90.00
_cell.angle_gamma   90.00
#
_symmetry.space_group_name_H-M   'P 1'
#
loop_
_entity.id
_entity.type
_entity.pdbx_description
1 polymer ?
#
loop_
_entity_poly.entity_id
_entity_poly.type
_entity_poly.pdbx_seq_one_letter_code
_entity_poly.pdbx_strand_id
1 'polypeptide(L)'
;MYTFQSNPEPHTTSNNILKSRDWARGSYWAINRSLASYNWDLEFMHLDLEQMTQRFTTILNHLSIRYVPPKGPPGRAPPWHKKVSQSLKKRKVAWSEYLAARRSHG
;
A
#
# COMPACT_ATOMS: atom_id res chain seq x y z
N MET A 1 -26.47 -29.10 -20.36
CA MET A 1 -26.08 -27.74 -19.94
C MET A 1 -24.75 -27.88 -19.21
N TYR A 2 -23.63 -27.64 -19.90
CA TYR A 2 -22.28 -27.87 -19.35
C TYR A 2 -21.71 -26.50 -18.95
N THR A 3 -21.53 -26.25 -17.66
CA THR A 3 -20.93 -25.02 -17.16
C THR A 3 -19.40 -25.17 -17.19
N PHE A 4 -18.75 -24.44 -18.09
CA PHE A 4 -17.30 -24.28 -18.09
C PHE A 4 -16.91 -23.51 -16.82
N GLN A 5 -16.44 -24.20 -15.79
CA GLN A 5 -15.72 -23.56 -14.69
C GLN A 5 -14.31 -23.24 -15.19
N SER A 6 -14.12 -22.01 -15.66
CA SER A 6 -12.79 -21.45 -15.91
C SER A 6 -12.06 -21.36 -14.57
N ASN A 7 -11.17 -22.33 -14.34
CA ASN A 7 -10.28 -22.34 -13.19
C ASN A 7 -9.38 -21.09 -13.31
N PRO A 8 -9.39 -20.15 -12.34
CA PRO A 8 -8.53 -18.98 -12.43
C PRO A 8 -7.08 -19.43 -12.29
N GLU A 9 -6.37 -19.33 -13.40
CA GLU A 9 -4.93 -19.53 -13.47
C GLU A 9 -4.18 -18.79 -12.34
N PRO A 10 -3.24 -19.46 -11.63
CA PRO A 10 -2.65 -18.96 -10.38
C PRO A 10 -1.83 -17.67 -10.52
N HIS A 11 -1.43 -17.31 -11.74
CA HIS A 11 -0.64 -16.10 -12.01
C HIS A 11 -1.43 -14.80 -11.86
N THR A 12 -2.77 -14.83 -11.96
CA THR A 12 -3.60 -13.63 -11.88
C THR A 12 -3.73 -13.09 -10.44
N THR A 13 -3.74 -13.99 -9.46
CA THR A 13 -3.93 -13.65 -8.03
C THR A 13 -2.69 -12.94 -7.46
N SER A 14 -1.49 -13.39 -7.83
CA SER A 14 -0.22 -12.78 -7.37
C SER A 14 -0.11 -11.30 -7.76
N ASN A 15 -0.42 -10.97 -9.01
CA ASN A 15 -0.27 -9.60 -9.52
C ASN A 15 -1.21 -8.61 -8.82
N ASN A 16 -2.43 -9.04 -8.47
CA ASN A 16 -3.35 -8.20 -7.71
C ASN A 16 -2.91 -8.01 -6.26
N ILE A 17 -2.32 -9.04 -5.63
CA ILE A 17 -1.76 -8.93 -4.28
C ILE A 17 -0.63 -7.90 -4.24
N LEU A 18 0.24 -7.86 -5.25
CA LEU A 18 1.38 -6.95 -5.32
C LEU A 18 0.97 -5.48 -5.53
N LYS A 19 -0.12 -5.22 -6.26
CA LYS A 19 -0.67 -3.86 -6.45
C LYS A 19 -1.12 -3.22 -5.13
N SER A 20 -1.56 -4.05 -4.18
CA SER A 20 -2.00 -3.63 -2.85
C SER A 20 -0.86 -3.61 -1.81
N ARG A 21 0.41 -3.62 -2.22
CA ARG A 21 1.55 -3.58 -1.30
C ARG A 21 2.10 -2.17 -1.09
N ASP A 22 2.51 -1.89 0.13
CA ASP A 22 3.13 -0.63 0.54
C ASP A 22 4.64 -0.71 0.35
N TRP A 23 5.07 -0.44 -0.90
CA TRP A 23 6.47 -0.49 -1.30
C TRP A 23 7.35 0.45 -0.47
N ALA A 24 6.84 1.60 -0.02
CA ALA A 24 7.61 2.53 0.79
C ALA A 24 8.03 1.93 2.15
N ARG A 25 7.27 0.95 2.66
CA ARG A 25 7.54 0.27 3.94
C ARG A 25 8.16 -1.12 3.77
N GLY A 26 8.52 -1.50 2.55
CA GLY A 26 9.12 -2.81 2.27
C GLY A 26 10.51 -2.94 2.88
N SER A 27 10.84 -4.14 3.39
CA SER A 27 12.19 -4.45 3.85
C SER A 27 13.07 -4.93 2.70
N TYR A 28 13.59 -3.97 1.91
CA TYR A 28 14.45 -4.26 0.75
C TYR A 28 15.77 -4.93 1.12
N TRP A 29 16.30 -4.64 2.31
CA TRP A 29 17.48 -5.33 2.82
C TRP A 29 17.23 -6.83 2.98
N ALA A 30 16.07 -7.23 3.52
CA ALA A 30 15.72 -8.63 3.66
C ALA A 30 15.52 -9.31 2.29
N ILE A 31 14.90 -8.62 1.33
CA ILE A 31 14.75 -9.10 -0.05
C ILE A 31 16.13 -9.35 -0.67
N ASN A 32 17.03 -8.37 -0.61
CA ASN A 32 18.37 -8.48 -1.17
C ASN A 32 19.18 -9.60 -0.51
N ARG A 33 19.10 -9.73 0.82
CA ARG A 33 19.74 -10.82 1.56
C ARG A 33 19.21 -12.18 1.12
N SER A 34 17.90 -12.31 0.91
CA SER A 34 17.30 -13.54 0.40
C SER A 34 17.75 -13.83 -1.04
N LEU A 35 17.73 -12.84 -1.93
CA LEU A 35 18.21 -13.01 -3.32
C LEU A 35 19.68 -13.41 -3.38
N ALA A 36 20.52 -12.87 -2.48
CA ALA A 36 21.93 -13.23 -2.39
C ALA A 36 22.17 -14.67 -1.91
N SER A 37 21.19 -15.30 -1.24
CA SER A 37 21.29 -16.70 -0.83
C SER A 37 20.93 -17.71 -1.93
N TYR A 38 20.36 -17.25 -3.05
CA TYR A 38 20.06 -18.13 -4.18
C TYR A 38 21.32 -18.38 -5.01
N ASN A 39 21.54 -19.65 -5.37
CA ASN A 39 22.53 -20.02 -6.37
C ASN A 39 21.90 -19.89 -7.76
N TRP A 40 22.07 -18.72 -8.37
CA TRP A 40 21.48 -18.39 -9.68
C TRP A 40 22.01 -19.25 -10.81
N ASP A 41 23.29 -19.65 -10.74
CA ASP A 41 23.89 -20.52 -11.77
C ASP A 41 23.18 -21.88 -11.82
N LEU A 42 22.89 -22.46 -10.66
CA LEU A 42 22.13 -23.72 -10.58
C LEU A 42 20.66 -23.55 -10.96
N GLU A 43 19.99 -22.50 -10.50
CA GLU A 43 18.57 -22.26 -10.81
C GLU A 43 18.34 -22.01 -12.31
N PHE A 44 19.32 -21.42 -13.02
CA PHE A 44 19.20 -21.06 -14.42
C PHE A 44 19.87 -22.06 -15.38
N MET A 45 20.63 -23.04 -14.88
CA MET A 45 21.46 -23.95 -15.70
C MET A 45 20.71 -24.64 -16.85
N HIS A 46 19.41 -24.91 -16.69
CA HIS A 46 18.59 -25.66 -17.64
C HIS A 46 17.41 -24.87 -18.21
N LEU A 47 17.34 -23.58 -17.93
CA LEU A 47 16.21 -22.75 -18.35
C LEU A 47 16.57 -21.98 -19.61
N ASP A 48 15.60 -21.79 -20.50
CA ASP A 48 15.71 -20.79 -21.55
C ASP A 48 15.55 -19.36 -20.99
N LEU A 49 15.84 -18.34 -21.81
CA LEU A 49 15.78 -16.94 -21.37
C LEU A 49 14.39 -16.53 -20.84
N GLU A 50 13.33 -17.03 -21.46
CA GLU A 50 11.96 -16.71 -21.07
C GLU A 50 11.62 -17.34 -19.72
N GLN A 51 11.97 -18.60 -19.55
CA GLN A 51 11.83 -19.37 -18.32
C GLN A 51 12.68 -18.78 -17.18
N MET A 52 13.92 -18.35 -17.45
CA MET A 52 14.75 -17.64 -16.47
C MET A 52 14.04 -16.38 -15.96
N THR A 53 13.50 -15.58 -16.89
CA THR A 53 12.78 -14.35 -16.56
C THR A 53 11.52 -14.64 -15.74
N GLN A 54 10.76 -15.66 -16.13
CA GLN A 54 9.56 -16.09 -15.41
C GLN A 54 9.91 -16.61 -14.01
N ARG A 55 10.95 -17.43 -13.89
CA ARG A 55 11.45 -17.99 -12.63
C ARG A 55 11.92 -16.89 -11.68
N PHE A 56 12.74 -15.97 -12.18
CA PHE A 56 13.20 -14.80 -11.43
C PHE A 56 12.03 -13.96 -10.93
N THR A 57 11.09 -13.63 -11.81
CA THR A 57 9.90 -12.84 -11.46
C THR A 57 9.05 -13.55 -10.41
N THR A 58 8.92 -14.87 -10.50
CA THR A 58 8.17 -15.67 -9.52
C THR A 58 8.82 -15.61 -8.14
N ILE A 59 10.15 -15.79 -8.06
CA ILE A 59 10.90 -15.68 -6.81
C ILE A 59 10.76 -14.27 -6.23
N LEU A 60 10.95 -13.24 -7.06
CA LEU A 60 10.86 -11.85 -6.65
C LEU A 60 9.45 -11.50 -6.14
N ASN A 61 8.40 -12.00 -6.78
CA ASN A 61 7.02 -11.81 -6.37
C ASN A 61 6.77 -12.47 -5.00
N HIS A 62 7.26 -13.69 -4.78
CA HIS A 62 7.16 -14.36 -3.48
C HIS A 62 7.86 -13.59 -2.36
N LEU A 63 9.08 -13.10 -2.61
CA LEU A 63 9.80 -12.28 -1.65
C LEU A 63 9.10 -10.95 -1.39
N SER A 64 8.55 -10.32 -2.43
CA SER A 64 7.79 -9.07 -2.30
C SER A 64 6.52 -9.27 -1.47
N ILE A 65 5.79 -10.36 -1.67
CA ILE A 65 4.61 -10.71 -0.86
C ILE A 65 4.97 -10.91 0.62
N ARG A 66 6.16 -11.47 0.89
CA ARG A 66 6.63 -11.77 2.24
C ARG A 66 7.17 -10.54 2.98
N TYR A 67 7.94 -9.70 2.30
CA TYR A 67 8.71 -8.62 2.92
C TYR A 67 8.15 -7.21 2.67
N VAL A 68 7.18 -7.06 1.76
CA VAL A 68 6.47 -5.80 1.57
C VAL A 68 5.09 -5.91 2.24
N PRO A 69 4.79 -5.08 3.24
CA PRO A 69 3.50 -5.14 3.92
C PRO A 69 2.36 -4.73 2.97
N PRO A 70 1.13 -5.19 3.22
CA PRO A 70 -0.03 -4.66 2.51
C PRO A 70 -0.21 -3.18 2.82
N LYS A 71 -0.69 -2.41 1.83
CA LYS A 71 -1.21 -1.06 2.05
C LYS A 71 -2.32 -1.18 3.06
N GLY A 72 -2.17 -0.47 4.19
CA GLY A 72 -3.26 -0.31 5.13
C GLY A 72 -4.47 0.31 4.43
N PRO A 73 -5.68 0.18 4.99
CA PRO A 73 -6.81 0.97 4.52
C PRO A 73 -6.38 2.44 4.49
N PRO A 74 -6.79 3.23 3.47
CA PRO A 74 -6.49 4.66 3.43
C PRO A 74 -6.90 5.23 4.77
N GLY A 75 -5.91 5.73 5.53
CA GLY A 75 -6.09 6.02 6.95
C GLY A 75 -7.34 6.87 7.11
N ARG A 76 -8.39 6.33 7.75
CA ARG A 76 -9.48 7.17 8.21
C ARG A 76 -8.84 8.14 9.17
N ALA A 77 -8.72 9.40 8.73
CA ALA A 77 -8.21 10.46 9.57
C ALA A 77 -8.97 10.36 10.90
N PRO A 78 -8.24 10.20 12.03
CA PRO A 78 -8.90 9.90 13.27
C PRO A 78 -9.88 11.03 13.62
N PRO A 79 -10.93 10.79 14.42
CA PRO A 79 -12.02 11.74 14.60
C PRO A 79 -11.58 13.15 15.04
N TRP A 80 -10.45 13.26 15.75
CA TRP A 80 -9.85 14.52 16.18
C TRP A 80 -9.14 15.31 15.07
N HIS A 81 -8.85 14.67 13.94
CA HIS A 81 -8.26 15.29 12.75
C HIS A 81 -9.32 15.84 11.77
N LYS A 82 -10.61 15.76 12.13
CA LYS A 82 -11.69 16.35 11.33
C LYS A 82 -11.47 17.87 11.25
N LYS A 83 -11.36 18.40 10.03
CA LYS A 83 -11.32 19.84 9.80
C LYS A 83 -12.53 20.50 10.47
N VAL A 84 -12.29 21.52 11.29
CA VAL A 84 -13.34 22.29 11.96
C VAL A 84 -14.31 22.83 10.92
N SER A 85 -15.62 22.65 11.14
CA SER A 85 -16.64 23.11 10.20
C SER A 85 -16.56 24.62 9.99
N GLN A 86 -16.91 25.09 8.79
CA GLN A 86 -16.93 26.53 8.47
C GLN A 86 -17.89 27.29 9.39
N SER A 87 -18.98 26.66 9.86
CA SER A 87 -19.92 27.25 10.82
C SER A 87 -19.27 27.54 12.17
N LEU A 88 -18.44 26.63 12.69
CA LEU A 88 -17.69 26.84 13.93
C LEU A 88 -16.66 27.97 13.79
N LYS A 89 -16.01 28.07 12.64
CA LYS A 89 -15.09 29.20 12.35
C LYS A 89 -15.83 30.53 12.36
N LYS A 90 -16.97 30.63 11.66
CA LYS A 90 -17.81 31.85 11.64
C LYS A 90 -18.30 32.23 13.04
N ARG A 91 -18.75 31.26 13.83
CA ARG A 91 -19.20 31.51 15.22
C ARG A 91 -18.08 32.05 16.10
N LYS A 92 -16.85 31.54 15.95
CA LYS A 92 -15.69 32.03 16.71
C LYS A 92 -15.34 33.48 16.37
N VAL A 93 -15.43 33.85 15.08
CA VAL A 93 -15.23 35.23 14.62
C VAL A 93 -16.30 36.15 15.22
N ALA A 94 -17.58 35.82 15.04
CA ALA A 94 -18.68 36.62 15.59
C ALA A 94 -18.62 36.79 17.11
N TRP A 95 -18.21 35.74 17.84
CA TRP A 95 -18.00 35.81 19.27
C TRP A 95 -16.85 36.74 19.66
N SER A 96 -15.75 36.70 18.90
CA SER A 96 -14.61 37.61 19.10
C SER A 96 -15.00 39.07 18.86
N GLU A 97 -15.79 39.34 17.82
CA GLU A 97 -16.31 40.67 17.49
C GLU A 97 -17.24 41.18 18.59
N TYR A 98 -18.15 40.34 19.08
CA TYR A 98 -19.02 40.67 20.20
C TYR A 98 -18.22 41.02 21.47
N LEU A 99 -17.21 40.23 21.83
CA LEU A 99 -16.38 40.50 23.00
C LEU A 99 -15.59 41.82 22.85
N ALA A 100 -15.14 42.15 21.65
CA ALA A 100 -14.46 43.42 21.38
C ALA A 100 -15.43 44.60 21.56
N ALA A 101 -16.63 44.53 20.98
CA ALA A 101 -17.65 45.57 21.13
C ALA A 101 -18.12 45.74 22.58
N ARG A 102 -18.24 44.64 23.33
CA ARG A 102 -18.58 44.69 24.77
C ARG A 102 -17.50 45.38 25.59
N ARG A 103 -16.21 45.20 25.25
CA ARG A 103 -15.09 45.86 25.93
C ARG A 103 -14.97 47.35 25.59
N SER A 104 -15.47 47.79 24.44
CA SER A 104 -15.42 49.20 24.05
C SER A 104 -16.60 50.03 24.58
N HIS A 105 -17.70 49.38 24.94
CA HIS A 105 -18.95 50.03 25.40
C HIS A 105 -19.33 49.72 26.86
N GLY A 106 -18.51 48.97 27.60
CA GLY A 106 -18.65 48.74 29.03
C GLY A 106 -17.45 49.27 29.78
#